data_AF-G7NU11-F1
#
_entry.id   AF-G7NU11-F1
#
_cell.length_a   1.000
_cell.length_b   1.000
_cell.length_c   1.000
_cell.angle_alpha   90.00
_cell.angle_beta   90.00
_cell.angle_gamma   90.00
#
_symmetry.space_group_name_H-M   'P 1'
#
loop_
_entity.id
_entity.type
_entity.pdbx_description
1 polymer ?
#
loop_
_entity_poly.entity_id
_entity_poly.type
_entity_poly.pdbx_seq_one_letter_code
_entity_poly.pdbx_strand_id
1 'polypeptide(L)'
;WRLSLLGQRYLDLLTTWYCSFQDCCPGGDCRISNNFTGLEWDLNVRLHGQHLVRQLVLRTVRGYLETSQPDKALALSFHGWSGTGKNFVARMLVENLYRDGLMSDCVRMFIATFHFPHRKYVDLYKEQLMGQIRETQQLCHQTLFIFDEAEKLHPGLLEVLEPHLERRAPEGHRAEFTWTIFLFLSNLRGDIINEVVLKLLKAGWSREEITMEHLEPHLQAEIVETDNGFGHSRLVKENLIDSFIPFLPLEYRHVRLCARDAFLSQELLYTEETLDEIAQMMVYVPKEEQLFSSQGCKSISQRINYFLS
;
A
#
# COMPACT_ATOMS: atom_id res chain seq x y z
N TRP A 1 40.78 13.58 17.41
CA TRP A 1 41.85 12.63 17.07
C TRP A 1 41.58 12.12 15.66
N ARG A 2 42.32 12.60 14.65
CA ARG A 2 42.20 12.10 13.26
C ARG A 2 43.03 10.82 13.17
N LEU A 3 42.38 9.68 12.93
CA LEU A 3 43.07 8.44 12.60
C LEU A 3 43.86 8.65 11.30
N SER A 4 45.07 8.09 11.24
CA SER A 4 45.86 8.08 10.01
C SER A 4 45.12 7.29 8.91
N LEU A 5 45.40 7.61 7.64
CA LEU A 5 44.79 6.95 6.47
C LEU A 5 44.97 5.40 6.50
N LEU A 6 46.04 4.94 7.15
CA LEU A 6 46.33 3.53 7.43
C LEU A 6 45.41 2.91 8.48
N GLY A 7 45.02 3.67 9.51
CA GLY A 7 44.10 3.24 10.56
C GLY A 7 42.66 3.08 10.04
N GLN A 8 42.21 3.97 9.15
CA GLN A 8 40.91 3.82 8.46
C GLN A 8 40.88 2.57 7.58
N ARG A 9 41.92 2.33 6.77
CA ARG A 9 42.01 1.11 5.94
C ARG A 9 42.00 -0.19 6.74
N TYR A 10 42.62 -0.22 7.91
CA TYR A 10 42.58 -1.39 8.79
C TYR A 10 41.19 -1.62 9.39
N LEU A 11 40.49 -0.55 9.77
CA LEU A 11 39.10 -0.61 10.24
C LEU A 11 38.15 -1.09 9.14
N ASP A 12 38.31 -0.64 7.89
CA ASP A 12 37.51 -1.08 6.76
C ASP A 12 37.73 -2.56 6.45
N LEU A 13 38.98 -3.05 6.51
CA LEU A 13 39.32 -4.46 6.33
C LEU A 13 38.73 -5.34 7.44
N LEU A 14 38.78 -4.88 8.70
CA LEU A 14 38.19 -5.58 9.84
C LEU A 14 36.66 -5.60 9.76
N THR A 15 36.05 -4.48 9.34
CA THR A 15 34.60 -4.39 9.12
C THR A 15 34.18 -5.31 7.99
N THR A 16 34.88 -5.30 6.85
CA THR A 16 34.60 -6.19 5.72
C THR A 16 34.76 -7.67 6.09
N TRP A 17 35.78 -8.02 6.87
CA TRP A 17 35.98 -9.39 7.38
C TRP A 17 34.88 -9.79 8.36
N TYR A 18 34.56 -8.94 9.34
CA TYR A 18 33.47 -9.18 10.30
C TYR A 18 32.12 -9.35 9.61
N CYS A 19 31.86 -8.53 8.60
CA CYS A 19 30.65 -8.55 7.79
C CYS A 19 30.57 -9.73 6.80
N SER A 20 31.66 -10.45 6.61
CA SER A 20 31.67 -11.72 5.88
C SER A 20 31.22 -12.90 6.76
N PHE A 21 31.27 -12.75 8.09
CA PHE A 21 30.82 -13.75 9.07
C PHE A 21 29.49 -13.41 9.74
N GLN A 22 29.08 -12.15 9.68
CA GLN A 22 27.83 -11.65 10.26
C GLN A 22 27.18 -10.73 9.22
N ASP A 23 25.92 -10.97 8.87
CA ASP A 23 25.19 -10.20 7.84
C ASP A 23 25.17 -8.70 8.19
N CYS A 24 26.18 -7.95 7.74
CA CYS A 24 26.20 -6.51 7.89
C CYS A 24 25.55 -5.88 6.68
N CYS A 25 24.50 -5.11 6.94
CA CYS A 25 23.90 -4.24 5.95
C CYS A 25 24.07 -2.78 6.37
N PRO A 26 24.08 -1.82 5.42
CA PRO A 26 24.33 -0.41 5.72
C PRO A 26 23.41 0.19 6.80
N GLY A 27 22.21 -0.38 6.99
CA GLY A 27 21.22 0.02 7.99
C GLY A 27 21.14 -0.85 9.24
N GLY A 28 22.08 -1.79 9.45
CA GLY A 28 22.11 -2.67 10.63
C GLY A 28 21.14 -3.86 10.60
N ASP A 29 20.14 -3.86 9.72
CA ASP A 29 19.22 -4.99 9.50
C ASP A 29 19.20 -5.39 8.02
N CYS A 30 19.67 -6.60 7.72
CA CYS A 30 19.76 -7.12 6.36
C CYS A 30 18.43 -7.54 5.71
N ARG A 31 17.34 -7.49 6.47
CA ARG A 31 15.99 -7.73 5.94
C ARG A 31 15.45 -6.52 5.19
N ILE A 32 15.98 -5.32 5.47
CA ILE A 32 15.52 -4.04 4.91
C ILE A 32 16.35 -3.70 3.66
N SER A 33 15.67 -3.38 2.56
CA SER A 33 16.31 -3.00 1.29
C SER A 33 16.09 -1.54 0.91
N ASN A 34 14.91 -0.98 1.17
CA ASN A 34 14.53 0.40 0.83
C ASN A 34 14.92 0.81 -0.62
N ASN A 35 14.64 -0.06 -1.58
CA ASN A 35 14.90 0.15 -3.01
C ASN A 35 13.88 1.13 -3.64
N PHE A 36 14.03 2.42 -3.34
CA PHE A 36 13.10 3.43 -3.84
C PHE A 36 13.16 3.62 -5.36
N THR A 37 14.30 3.35 -6.00
CA THR A 37 14.42 3.39 -7.46
C THR A 37 13.64 2.25 -8.11
N GLY A 38 13.71 1.05 -7.53
CA GLY A 38 12.88 -0.09 -7.94
C GLY A 38 11.39 0.18 -7.75
N LEU A 39 11.01 0.74 -6.60
CA LEU A 39 9.62 1.11 -6.33
C LEU A 39 9.10 2.14 -7.33
N GLU A 40 9.89 3.17 -7.64
CA GLU A 40 9.55 4.18 -8.64
C GLU A 40 9.38 3.58 -10.03
N TRP A 41 10.29 2.69 -10.45
CA TRP A 41 10.17 1.97 -11.71
C TRP A 41 8.91 1.09 -11.76
N ASP A 42 8.64 0.34 -10.69
CA ASP A 42 7.47 -0.52 -10.58
C ASP A 42 6.16 0.24 -10.69
N LEU A 43 6.04 1.35 -9.96
CA LEU A 43 4.88 2.23 -10.00
C LEU A 43 4.70 2.85 -11.39
N ASN A 44 5.78 3.23 -12.06
CA ASN A 44 5.70 3.88 -13.37
C ASN A 44 5.41 2.93 -14.52
N VAL A 45 5.98 1.72 -14.49
CA VAL A 45 5.93 0.77 -15.62
C VAL A 45 4.78 -0.22 -15.47
N ARG A 46 4.53 -0.73 -14.26
CA ARG A 46 3.62 -1.85 -14.03
C ARG A 46 2.21 -1.42 -13.57
N LEU A 47 2.08 -0.25 -12.94
CA LEU A 47 0.79 0.21 -12.39
C LEU A 47 0.05 1.12 -13.38
N HIS A 48 -1.01 0.63 -14.03
CA HIS A 48 -1.75 1.39 -15.06
C HIS A 48 -2.86 2.27 -14.50
N GLY A 49 -3.00 3.48 -15.05
CA GLY A 49 -4.14 4.36 -14.78
C GLY A 49 -4.22 4.96 -13.38
N GLN A 50 -3.15 4.86 -12.58
CA GLN A 50 -3.12 5.33 -11.18
C GLN A 50 -2.03 6.39 -10.96
N HIS A 51 -2.04 7.49 -11.71
CA HIS A 51 -1.02 8.54 -11.64
C HIS A 51 -0.89 9.17 -10.25
N LEU A 52 -2.01 9.36 -9.54
CA LEU A 52 -2.02 9.85 -8.15
C LEU A 52 -1.25 8.92 -7.20
N VAL A 53 -1.48 7.61 -7.32
CA VAL A 53 -0.85 6.59 -6.47
C VAL A 53 0.66 6.59 -6.66
N ARG A 54 1.12 6.65 -7.92
CA ARG A 54 2.56 6.66 -8.27
C ARG A 54 3.32 7.75 -7.52
N GLN A 55 2.76 8.97 -7.50
CA GLN A 55 3.40 10.12 -6.87
C GLN A 55 3.26 10.07 -5.33
N LEU A 56 2.06 9.82 -4.81
CA LEU A 56 1.77 9.91 -3.38
C LEU A 56 2.48 8.81 -2.58
N VAL A 57 2.46 7.58 -3.06
CA VAL A 57 3.06 6.44 -2.36
C VAL A 57 4.57 6.64 -2.23
N LEU A 58 5.26 6.90 -3.35
CA LEU A 58 6.71 7.06 -3.35
C LEU A 58 7.14 8.24 -2.45
N ARG A 59 6.48 9.40 -2.60
CA ARG A 59 6.79 10.60 -1.82
C ARG A 59 6.60 10.38 -0.33
N THR A 60 5.45 9.80 0.06
CA THR A 60 5.09 9.65 1.49
C THR A 60 5.99 8.63 2.18
N VAL A 61 6.19 7.45 1.56
CA VAL A 61 7.00 6.39 2.15
C VAL A 61 8.48 6.79 2.22
N ARG A 62 9.03 7.35 1.13
CA ARG A 62 10.43 7.81 1.12
C ARG A 62 10.65 8.89 2.17
N GLY A 63 9.78 9.91 2.23
CA GLY A 63 9.89 10.99 3.22
C GLY A 63 9.82 10.51 4.66
N TYR A 64 8.96 9.54 4.97
CA TYR A 64 8.87 8.95 6.31
C TYR A 64 10.14 8.17 6.68
N LEU A 65 10.63 7.32 5.79
CA LEU A 65 11.80 6.48 6.05
C LEU A 65 13.12 7.27 6.09
N GLU A 66 13.19 8.42 5.42
CA GLU A 66 14.32 9.36 5.50
C GLU A 66 14.29 10.24 6.76
N THR A 67 13.18 10.25 7.51
CA THR A 67 13.07 11.00 8.76
C THR A 67 13.89 10.34 9.86
N SER A 68 14.86 11.07 10.43
CA SER A 68 15.81 10.50 11.41
C SER A 68 15.16 10.00 12.70
N GLN A 69 14.07 10.63 13.13
CA GLN A 69 13.35 10.31 14.37
C GLN A 69 11.85 10.52 14.14
N PRO A 70 11.11 9.50 13.67
CA PRO A 70 9.66 9.60 13.54
C PRO A 70 9.01 9.75 14.93
N ASP A 71 8.10 10.71 15.06
CA ASP A 71 7.34 11.01 16.28
C ASP A 71 6.03 10.19 16.38
N LYS A 72 5.69 9.47 15.32
CA LYS A 72 4.60 8.48 15.24
C LYS A 72 4.83 7.47 14.11
N ALA A 73 4.01 6.43 14.05
CA ALA A 73 3.95 5.53 12.89
C ALA A 73 3.29 6.22 11.68
N LEU A 74 3.71 5.85 10.47
CA LEU A 74 3.09 6.29 9.23
C LEU A 74 1.80 5.50 8.98
N ALA A 75 0.66 6.17 8.83
CA ALA A 75 -0.59 5.54 8.39
C ALA A 75 -0.94 5.92 6.95
N LEU A 76 -0.93 4.92 6.06
CA LEU A 76 -1.39 5.02 4.68
C LEU A 76 -2.73 4.31 4.52
N SER A 77 -3.68 4.94 3.83
CA SER A 77 -4.97 4.31 3.54
C SER A 77 -5.26 4.33 2.04
N PHE A 78 -5.25 3.16 1.42
CA PHE A 78 -5.55 2.96 0.01
C PHE A 78 -7.06 2.75 -0.16
N HIS A 79 -7.70 3.62 -0.93
CA HIS A 79 -9.15 3.60 -1.16
C HIS A 79 -9.47 3.52 -2.63
N GLY A 80 -10.51 2.78 -3.01
CA GLY A 80 -10.97 2.73 -4.39
C GLY A 80 -11.65 1.42 -4.71
N TRP A 81 -12.08 1.26 -5.95
CA TRP A 81 -12.86 0.07 -6.33
C TRP A 81 -12.03 -1.23 -6.31
N SER A 82 -12.71 -2.38 -6.43
CA SER A 82 -12.04 -3.68 -6.49
C SER A 82 -11.26 -3.81 -7.80
N GLY A 83 -10.05 -4.38 -7.74
CA GLY A 83 -9.23 -4.67 -8.91
C GLY A 83 -8.54 -3.46 -9.55
N THR A 84 -8.54 -2.29 -8.89
CA THR A 84 -7.84 -1.08 -9.36
C THR A 84 -6.34 -1.05 -9.03
N GLY A 85 -5.84 -2.01 -8.22
CA GLY A 85 -4.42 -2.20 -7.95
C GLY A 85 -3.96 -2.05 -6.49
N LYS A 86 -4.86 -1.87 -5.52
CA LYS A 86 -4.49 -1.68 -4.10
C LYS A 86 -3.51 -2.74 -3.56
N ASN A 87 -3.87 -4.02 -3.62
CA ASN A 87 -3.02 -5.12 -3.16
C ASN A 87 -1.76 -5.27 -4.02
N PHE A 88 -1.83 -4.89 -5.29
CA PHE A 88 -0.69 -4.93 -6.21
C PHE A 88 0.38 -3.90 -5.81
N VAL A 89 -0.04 -2.67 -5.48
CA VAL A 89 0.85 -1.62 -4.97
C VAL A 89 1.37 -1.96 -3.57
N ALA A 90 0.53 -2.54 -2.70
CA ALA A 90 0.98 -3.03 -1.40
C ALA A 90 2.10 -4.07 -1.55
N ARG A 91 1.97 -4.99 -2.51
CA ARG A 91 3.01 -5.97 -2.84
C ARG A 91 4.28 -5.31 -3.40
N MET A 92 4.16 -4.34 -4.30
CA MET A 92 5.33 -3.58 -4.79
C MET A 92 6.07 -2.87 -3.66
N LEU A 93 5.34 -2.26 -2.72
CA LEU A 93 5.94 -1.64 -1.54
C LEU A 93 6.72 -2.67 -0.74
N VAL A 94 6.11 -3.80 -0.42
CA VAL A 94 6.74 -4.87 0.35
C VAL A 94 8.00 -5.40 -0.33
N GLU A 95 7.92 -5.73 -1.63
CA GLU A 95 9.04 -6.30 -2.41
C GLU A 95 10.21 -5.32 -2.58
N ASN A 96 9.95 -4.00 -2.55
CA ASN A 96 11.00 -2.99 -2.66
C ASN A 96 11.53 -2.51 -1.30
N LEU A 97 10.78 -2.65 -0.21
CA LEU A 97 11.23 -2.24 1.12
C LEU A 97 11.93 -3.37 1.89
N TYR A 98 11.57 -4.63 1.60
CA TYR A 98 12.05 -5.80 2.33
C TYR A 98 12.57 -6.88 1.38
N ARG A 99 13.73 -7.45 1.69
CA ARG A 99 14.43 -8.43 0.83
C ARG A 99 13.59 -9.68 0.55
N ASP A 100 12.93 -10.20 1.58
CA ASP A 100 12.10 -11.41 1.48
C ASP A 100 10.61 -11.08 1.20
N GLY A 101 10.31 -9.83 0.89
CA GLY A 101 8.96 -9.36 0.62
C GLY A 101 7.98 -9.74 1.73
N LEU A 102 6.86 -10.37 1.36
CA LEU A 102 5.80 -10.77 2.31
C LEU A 102 6.25 -11.85 3.30
N MET A 103 7.36 -12.55 3.02
CA MET A 103 7.93 -13.56 3.91
C MET A 103 8.89 -12.96 4.94
N SER A 104 9.15 -11.66 4.89
CA SER A 104 9.98 -10.98 5.87
C SER A 104 9.32 -10.99 7.25
N ASP A 105 10.08 -11.29 8.30
CA ASP A 105 9.62 -11.22 9.69
C ASP A 105 9.17 -9.82 10.13
N CYS A 106 9.61 -8.79 9.40
CA CYS A 106 9.26 -7.39 9.65
C CYS A 106 7.95 -6.96 9.00
N VAL A 107 7.31 -7.85 8.22
CA VAL A 107 6.06 -7.61 7.51
C VAL A 107 4.97 -8.51 8.07
N ARG A 108 3.83 -7.94 8.41
CA ARG A 108 2.63 -8.70 8.82
C ARG A 108 1.44 -8.26 7.98
N MET A 109 0.74 -9.23 7.40
CA MET A 109 -0.47 -8.99 6.63
C MET A 109 -1.68 -9.60 7.33
N PHE A 110 -2.71 -8.80 7.51
CA PHE A 110 -3.98 -9.15 8.12
C PHE A 110 -5.11 -8.92 7.14
N ILE A 111 -5.71 -10.00 6.64
CA ILE A 111 -6.99 -9.95 5.93
C ILE A 111 -8.11 -9.96 6.97
N ALA A 112 -8.90 -8.89 7.06
CA ALA A 112 -9.88 -8.69 8.13
C ALA A 112 -10.87 -9.86 8.26
N THR A 113 -11.42 -10.34 7.14
CA THR A 113 -12.41 -11.43 7.11
C THR A 113 -11.85 -12.80 7.42
N PHE A 114 -10.54 -12.99 7.29
CA PHE A 114 -9.88 -14.26 7.56
C PHE A 114 -9.34 -14.32 8.99
N HIS A 115 -8.65 -13.26 9.43
CA HIS A 115 -8.00 -13.23 10.75
C HIS A 115 -8.97 -12.80 11.85
N PHE A 116 -9.98 -11.98 11.53
CA PHE A 116 -10.92 -11.43 12.50
C PHE A 116 -12.39 -11.68 12.10
N PRO A 117 -12.79 -12.92 11.78
CA PRO A 117 -14.09 -13.23 11.17
C PRO A 117 -15.30 -13.00 12.08
N HIS A 118 -15.13 -13.12 13.39
CA HIS A 118 -16.26 -13.19 14.33
C HIS A 118 -16.22 -12.08 15.38
N ARG A 119 -17.24 -11.21 15.36
CA ARG A 119 -17.37 -10.09 16.32
C ARG A 119 -17.36 -10.52 17.80
N LYS A 120 -17.78 -11.75 18.11
CA LYS A 120 -17.78 -12.27 19.49
C LYS A 120 -16.38 -12.37 20.10
N TYR A 121 -15.34 -12.50 19.29
CA TYR A 121 -13.96 -12.70 19.76
C TYR A 121 -13.10 -11.43 19.62
N VAL A 122 -13.71 -10.25 19.48
CA VAL A 122 -12.98 -8.99 19.29
C VAL A 122 -11.96 -8.73 20.40
N ASP A 123 -12.30 -8.99 21.67
CA ASP A 123 -11.36 -8.75 22.77
C ASP A 123 -10.13 -9.67 22.68
N LEU A 124 -10.33 -10.93 22.30
CA LEU A 124 -9.22 -11.86 22.03
C LEU A 124 -8.37 -11.37 20.85
N TYR A 125 -9.01 -10.91 19.77
CA TYR A 125 -8.30 -10.39 18.60
C TYR A 125 -7.53 -9.11 18.92
N LYS A 126 -8.02 -8.25 19.82
CA LYS A 126 -7.30 -7.08 20.31
C LYS A 126 -5.99 -7.49 20.97
N GLU A 127 -6.03 -8.46 21.90
CA GLU A 127 -4.84 -8.97 22.59
C GLU A 127 -3.83 -9.59 21.62
N GLN A 128 -4.30 -10.41 20.68
CA GLN A 128 -3.45 -11.03 19.65
C GLN A 128 -2.78 -9.99 18.76
N LEU A 129 -3.54 -8.98 18.30
CA LEU A 129 -3.01 -7.91 17.45
C LEU A 129 -1.97 -7.06 18.20
N MET A 130 -2.26 -6.68 19.44
CA MET A 130 -1.31 -5.97 20.31
C MET A 130 -0.01 -6.76 20.49
N GLY A 131 -0.11 -8.06 20.76
CA GLY A 131 1.04 -8.95 20.90
C GLY A 131 1.89 -8.99 19.64
N GLN A 132 1.28 -9.25 18.49
CA GLN A 132 1.99 -9.33 17.21
C GLN A 132 2.66 -8.03 16.79
N ILE A 133 2.02 -6.88 17.04
CA ILE A 133 2.62 -5.57 16.78
C ILE A 133 3.86 -5.39 17.64
N ARG A 134 3.73 -5.63 18.96
CA ARG A 134 4.84 -5.47 19.91
C ARG A 134 6.00 -6.40 19.59
N GLU A 135 5.73 -7.68 19.36
CA GLU A 135 6.76 -8.68 19.04
C GLU A 135 7.52 -8.30 17.76
N THR A 136 6.79 -7.88 16.72
CA THR A 136 7.40 -7.50 15.44
C THR A 136 8.24 -6.23 15.59
N GLN A 137 7.78 -5.23 16.35
CA GLN A 137 8.53 -4.00 16.65
C GLN A 137 9.76 -4.24 17.55
N GLN A 138 9.75 -5.27 18.39
CA GLN A 138 10.94 -5.66 19.17
C GLN A 138 12.00 -6.33 18.31
N LEU A 139 11.58 -7.02 17.25
CA LEU A 139 12.47 -7.77 16.34
C LEU A 139 13.03 -6.92 15.21
N CYS A 140 12.32 -5.87 14.79
CA CYS A 140 12.64 -5.09 13.60
C CYS A 140 12.55 -3.59 13.86
N HIS A 141 13.59 -2.85 13.47
CA HIS A 141 13.59 -1.38 13.52
C HIS A 141 12.73 -0.73 12.44
N GLN A 142 12.40 -1.43 11.34
CA GLN A 142 11.44 -0.99 10.33
C GLN A 142 10.35 -2.06 10.14
N THR A 143 9.10 -1.73 10.44
CA THR A 143 7.97 -2.67 10.44
C THR A 143 6.86 -2.20 9.50
N LEU A 144 6.20 -3.16 8.84
CA LEU A 144 5.07 -2.90 7.95
C LEU A 144 3.91 -3.82 8.30
N PHE A 145 2.79 -3.23 8.71
CA PHE A 145 1.54 -3.92 8.99
C PHE A 145 0.51 -3.57 7.91
N ILE A 146 0.04 -4.58 7.19
CA ILE A 146 -0.93 -4.43 6.11
C ILE A 146 -2.27 -4.96 6.58
N PHE A 147 -3.31 -4.15 6.49
CA PHE A 147 -4.69 -4.53 6.80
C PHE A 147 -5.50 -4.54 5.52
N ASP A 148 -5.75 -5.73 4.98
CA ASP A 148 -6.61 -5.93 3.82
C ASP A 148 -8.08 -6.07 4.21
N GLU A 149 -8.96 -5.58 3.35
CA GLU A 149 -10.38 -5.37 3.63
C GLU A 149 -10.62 -4.56 4.91
N ALA A 150 -9.85 -3.48 5.11
CA ALA A 150 -9.85 -2.69 6.33
C ALA A 150 -11.23 -2.11 6.68
N GLU A 151 -12.12 -1.91 5.70
CA GLU A 151 -13.52 -1.50 5.95
C GLU A 151 -14.32 -2.51 6.78
N LYS A 152 -13.88 -3.77 6.82
CA LYS A 152 -14.54 -4.86 7.56
C LYS A 152 -13.95 -5.05 8.96
N LEU A 153 -12.89 -4.33 9.32
CA LEU A 153 -12.31 -4.39 10.65
C LEU A 153 -13.30 -3.88 11.70
N HIS A 154 -13.34 -4.57 12.83
CA HIS A 154 -14.11 -4.10 13.97
C HIS A 154 -13.47 -2.81 14.55
N PRO A 155 -14.24 -1.77 14.92
CA PRO A 155 -13.71 -0.53 15.48
C PRO A 155 -12.72 -0.74 16.63
N GLY A 156 -13.03 -1.69 17.51
CA GLY A 156 -12.13 -2.05 18.60
C GLY A 156 -10.71 -2.48 18.15
N LEU A 157 -10.56 -3.10 16.98
CA LEU A 157 -9.23 -3.44 16.48
C LEU A 157 -8.46 -2.23 15.96
N LEU A 158 -9.16 -1.18 15.54
CA LEU A 158 -8.56 0.08 15.13
C LEU A 158 -8.11 0.90 16.35
N GLU A 159 -8.83 0.81 17.46
CA GLU A 159 -8.44 1.42 18.75
C GLU A 159 -7.08 0.91 19.24
N VAL A 160 -6.75 -0.35 18.95
CA VAL A 160 -5.44 -0.95 19.27
C VAL A 160 -4.29 -0.19 18.60
N LEU A 161 -4.54 0.39 17.42
CA LEU A 161 -3.53 1.07 16.61
C LEU A 161 -3.36 2.54 17.01
N GLU A 162 -4.37 3.16 17.66
CA GLU A 162 -4.38 4.58 18.05
C GLU A 162 -3.07 5.02 18.75
N PRO A 163 -2.55 4.32 19.78
CA PRO A 163 -1.34 4.76 20.49
C PRO A 163 -0.06 4.75 19.64
N HIS A 164 -0.08 4.06 18.50
CA HIS A 164 1.03 4.05 17.55
C HIS A 164 0.93 5.19 16.52
N LEU A 165 -0.29 5.68 16.27
CA LEU A 165 -0.60 6.69 15.27
C LEU A 165 -0.70 8.11 15.87
N GLU A 166 -0.87 8.21 17.18
CA GLU A 166 -0.78 9.48 17.91
C GLU A 166 0.68 9.97 18.00
N ARG A 167 0.85 11.28 17.88
CA ARG A 167 2.16 11.93 17.97
C ARG A 167 2.68 11.86 19.40
N ARG A 168 3.85 11.26 19.60
CA ARG A 168 4.49 11.16 20.92
C ARG A 168 5.20 12.45 21.29
N ALA A 169 5.15 12.81 22.57
CA ALA A 169 6.01 13.87 23.10
C ALA A 169 7.48 13.42 22.98
N PRO A 170 8.43 14.33 22.69
CA PRO A 170 9.84 14.00 22.68
C PRO A 170 10.28 13.62 24.09
N GLU A 171 10.25 12.34 24.42
CA GLU A 171 10.75 11.84 25.69
C GLU A 171 12.26 11.99 25.74
N GLY A 172 12.75 12.67 26.78
CA GLY A 172 14.17 12.83 26.99
C GLY A 172 14.83 11.46 27.19
N HIS A 173 15.80 11.18 26.32
CA HIS A 173 16.77 10.07 26.34
C HIS A 173 16.38 8.80 25.54
N ARG A 174 17.03 8.65 24.38
CA ARG A 174 17.63 7.41 23.85
C ARG A 174 16.74 6.17 23.66
N ALA A 175 15.44 6.33 23.38
CA ALA A 175 14.69 5.23 22.76
C ALA A 175 15.23 5.00 21.34
N GLU A 176 15.55 3.75 20.99
CA GLU A 176 15.79 3.38 19.59
C GLU A 176 14.47 3.59 18.82
N PHE A 177 14.51 4.42 17.78
CA PHE A 177 13.32 4.75 17.01
C PHE A 177 12.99 3.60 16.07
N THR A 178 11.72 3.22 16.03
CA THR A 178 11.19 2.24 15.08
C THR A 178 10.39 2.97 14.02
N TRP A 179 10.74 2.75 12.75
CA TRP A 179 9.89 3.14 11.63
C TRP A 179 8.77 2.11 11.52
N THR A 180 7.53 2.52 11.79
CA THR A 180 6.38 1.64 11.63
C THR A 180 5.47 2.22 10.56
N ILE A 181 5.10 1.38 9.60
CA ILE A 181 4.14 1.71 8.55
C ILE A 181 2.90 0.85 8.76
N PHE A 182 1.75 1.50 8.88
CA PHE A 182 0.43 0.89 8.84
C PHE A 182 -0.19 1.17 7.47
N LEU A 183 -0.50 0.13 6.71
CA LEU A 183 -1.11 0.22 5.40
C LEU A 183 -2.50 -0.40 5.41
N PHE A 184 -3.54 0.42 5.28
CA PHE A 184 -4.92 -0.01 5.20
C PHE A 184 -5.35 -0.10 3.74
N LEU A 185 -5.88 -1.25 3.32
CA LEU A 185 -6.43 -1.46 1.98
C LEU A 185 -7.93 -1.56 2.09
N SER A 186 -8.64 -0.64 1.44
CA SER A 186 -10.08 -0.55 1.57
C SER A 186 -10.83 -0.31 0.28
N ASN A 187 -12.01 -0.92 0.15
CA ASN A 187 -12.96 -0.60 -0.91
C ASN A 187 -13.93 0.53 -0.53
N LEU A 188 -13.90 0.98 0.73
CA LEU A 188 -14.69 2.13 1.18
C LEU A 188 -14.36 3.36 0.31
N ARG A 189 -15.39 4.16 0.01
CA ARG A 189 -15.30 5.40 -0.80
C ARG A 189 -14.98 5.16 -2.29
N GLY A 190 -14.95 3.90 -2.74
CA GLY A 190 -14.74 3.58 -4.15
C GLY A 190 -15.79 4.22 -5.06
N ASP A 191 -17.05 4.21 -4.65
CA ASP A 191 -18.16 4.76 -5.44
C ASP A 191 -18.05 6.28 -5.59
N ILE A 192 -17.72 7.01 -4.51
CA ILE A 192 -17.50 8.47 -4.56
C ILE A 192 -16.34 8.82 -5.50
N ILE A 193 -15.21 8.11 -5.38
CA ILE A 193 -14.06 8.33 -6.28
C ILE A 193 -14.53 8.14 -7.73
N ASN A 194 -15.31 7.10 -8.01
CA ASN A 194 -15.81 6.83 -9.35
C ASN A 194 -16.76 7.92 -9.85
N GLU A 195 -17.68 8.41 -9.01
CA GLU A 195 -18.62 9.49 -9.34
C GLU A 195 -17.90 10.80 -9.67
N VAL A 196 -16.94 11.20 -8.84
CA VAL A 196 -16.17 12.43 -9.06
C VAL A 196 -15.34 12.32 -10.33
N VAL A 197 -14.66 11.18 -10.54
CA VAL A 197 -13.89 10.93 -11.77
C VAL A 197 -14.81 10.96 -12.99
N LEU A 198 -15.96 10.29 -12.95
CA LEU A 198 -16.95 10.30 -14.03
C LEU A 198 -17.39 11.73 -14.38
N LYS A 199 -17.68 12.55 -13.36
CA LYS A 199 -18.11 13.94 -13.53
C LYS A 199 -17.03 14.79 -14.20
N LEU A 200 -15.77 14.64 -13.79
CA LEU A 200 -14.64 15.37 -14.39
C LEU A 200 -14.41 14.95 -15.84
N LEU A 201 -14.42 13.65 -16.14
CA LEU A 201 -14.29 13.17 -17.51
C LEU A 201 -15.44 13.66 -18.40
N LYS A 202 -16.68 13.66 -17.90
CA LYS A 202 -17.84 14.23 -18.62
C LYS A 202 -17.73 15.74 -18.83
N ALA A 203 -17.03 16.45 -17.96
CA ALA A 203 -16.72 17.86 -18.13
C ALA A 203 -15.56 18.11 -19.12
N GLY A 204 -15.01 17.07 -19.75
CA GLY A 204 -13.96 17.18 -20.76
C GLY A 204 -12.53 17.19 -20.19
N TRP A 205 -12.36 16.94 -18.89
CA TRP A 205 -11.04 16.80 -18.28
C TRP A 205 -10.37 15.52 -18.75
N SER A 206 -9.06 15.57 -18.96
CA SER A 206 -8.29 14.35 -19.09
C SER A 206 -8.13 13.69 -17.72
N ARG A 207 -8.02 12.35 -17.70
CA ARG A 207 -7.83 11.59 -16.47
C ARG A 207 -6.58 12.05 -15.73
N GLU A 208 -5.49 12.27 -16.46
CA GLU A 208 -4.18 12.63 -15.93
C GLU A 208 -4.15 14.04 -15.29
N GLU A 209 -5.12 14.91 -15.61
CA GLU A 209 -5.30 16.23 -14.98
C GLU A 209 -6.02 16.16 -13.62
N ILE A 210 -6.62 15.02 -13.27
CA ILE A 210 -7.30 14.84 -11.98
C ILE A 210 -6.23 14.80 -10.87
N THR A 211 -6.30 15.76 -9.94
CA THR A 211 -5.41 15.87 -8.77
C THR A 211 -6.13 15.52 -7.46
N MET A 212 -5.39 15.38 -6.35
CA MET A 212 -5.98 15.17 -5.02
C MET A 212 -6.95 16.28 -4.60
N GLU A 213 -6.69 17.53 -5.00
CA GLU A 213 -7.55 18.68 -4.66
C GLU A 213 -9.00 18.52 -5.15
N HIS A 214 -9.20 17.76 -6.23
CA HIS A 214 -10.53 17.46 -6.75
C HIS A 214 -11.26 16.37 -5.95
N LEU A 215 -10.53 15.49 -5.28
CA LEU A 215 -11.06 14.31 -4.60
C LEU A 215 -11.21 14.53 -3.08
N GLU A 216 -10.27 15.25 -2.47
CA GLU A 216 -10.21 15.48 -1.01
C GLU A 216 -11.53 16.00 -0.41
N PRO A 217 -12.22 17.01 -0.97
CA PRO A 217 -13.45 17.53 -0.37
C PRO A 217 -14.55 16.46 -0.26
N HIS A 218 -14.66 15.61 -1.28
CA HIS A 218 -15.64 14.54 -1.33
C HIS A 218 -15.27 13.37 -0.41
N LEU A 219 -13.98 13.07 -0.31
CA LEU A 219 -13.47 12.05 0.60
C LEU A 219 -13.63 12.45 2.07
N GLN A 220 -13.54 13.75 2.39
CA GLN A 220 -13.71 14.27 3.75
C GLN A 220 -15.18 14.37 4.18
N ALA A 221 -16.07 14.82 3.29
CA ALA A 221 -17.48 15.07 3.63
C ALA A 221 -18.20 13.82 4.18
N GLU A 222 -17.95 12.65 3.60
CA GLU A 222 -18.66 11.42 3.97
C GLU A 222 -18.01 10.68 5.17
N ILE A 223 -16.86 11.13 5.70
CA ILE A 223 -16.32 10.67 7.02
C ILE A 223 -17.33 10.93 8.14
N VAL A 224 -18.14 11.98 7.97
CA VAL A 224 -19.15 12.40 8.94
C VAL A 224 -20.46 11.59 8.80
N GLU A 225 -20.74 11.01 7.63
CA GLU A 225 -22.07 10.47 7.28
C GLU A 225 -22.19 8.94 7.31
N THR A 226 -21.10 8.16 7.17
CA THR A 226 -21.22 6.68 7.09
C THR A 226 -21.07 5.97 8.46
N ASP A 227 -22.08 5.16 8.80
CA ASP A 227 -22.18 4.33 10.03
C ASP A 227 -21.23 3.09 10.06
N ASN A 228 -20.20 3.06 9.21
CA ASN A 228 -19.30 1.91 9.06
C ASN A 228 -18.06 2.02 9.98
N GLY A 229 -17.65 0.89 10.58
CA GLY A 229 -16.66 0.86 11.66
C GLY A 229 -15.29 1.50 11.37
N PHE A 230 -14.78 1.41 10.13
CA PHE A 230 -13.53 2.08 9.74
C PHE A 230 -13.73 3.60 9.55
N GLY A 231 -14.79 4.03 8.88
CA GLY A 231 -15.12 5.45 8.68
C GLY A 231 -15.49 6.18 9.96
N HIS A 232 -16.05 5.47 10.94
CA HIS A 232 -16.36 5.98 12.27
C HIS A 232 -15.26 5.80 13.32
N SER A 233 -14.20 5.06 13.02
CA SER A 233 -13.07 4.91 13.93
C SER A 233 -12.45 6.28 14.22
N ARG A 234 -11.95 6.46 15.45
CA ARG A 234 -11.24 7.69 15.82
C ARG A 234 -10.05 7.93 14.91
N LEU A 235 -9.46 6.88 14.32
CA LEU A 235 -8.39 7.01 13.33
C LEU A 235 -8.71 7.98 12.18
N VAL A 236 -9.94 7.91 11.66
CA VAL A 236 -10.38 8.76 10.55
C VAL A 236 -10.95 10.08 11.08
N LYS A 237 -11.68 10.07 12.20
CA LYS A 237 -12.27 11.28 12.81
C LYS A 237 -11.25 12.24 13.41
N GLU A 238 -10.16 11.71 13.96
CA GLU A 238 -9.08 12.46 14.60
C GLU A 238 -7.89 12.68 13.65
N ASN A 239 -8.07 12.37 12.35
CA ASN A 239 -7.10 12.57 11.30
C ASN A 239 -5.74 11.90 11.59
N LEU A 240 -5.78 10.69 12.16
CA LEU A 240 -4.60 9.89 12.47
C LEU A 240 -4.02 9.17 11.24
N ILE A 241 -4.79 9.09 10.14
CA ILE A 241 -4.29 8.68 8.82
C ILE A 241 -3.49 9.84 8.20
N ASP A 242 -2.23 9.58 7.84
CA ASP A 242 -1.35 10.59 7.23
C ASP A 242 -1.71 10.89 5.78
N SER A 243 -1.98 9.84 5.00
CA SER A 243 -2.25 9.95 3.57
C SER A 243 -3.39 9.04 3.14
N PHE A 244 -4.47 9.65 2.65
CA PHE A 244 -5.51 8.97 1.89
C PHE A 244 -5.10 8.91 0.43
N ILE A 245 -4.95 7.70 -0.11
CA ILE A 245 -4.43 7.46 -1.46
C ILE A 245 -5.54 6.84 -2.32
N PRO A 246 -6.15 7.62 -3.23
CA PRO A 246 -7.26 7.16 -4.05
C PRO A 246 -6.78 6.36 -5.25
N PHE A 247 -7.47 5.25 -5.50
CA PHE A 247 -7.33 4.40 -6.66
C PHE A 247 -8.54 4.61 -7.57
N LEU A 248 -8.27 5.22 -8.71
CA LEU A 248 -9.27 5.62 -9.69
C LEU A 248 -9.82 4.40 -10.44
N PRO A 249 -11.08 4.44 -10.93
CA PRO A 249 -11.65 3.35 -11.71
C PRO A 249 -10.89 3.14 -13.02
N LEU A 250 -10.76 1.89 -13.46
CA LEU A 250 -9.97 1.55 -14.65
C LEU A 250 -10.83 1.59 -15.92
N GLU A 251 -10.46 2.45 -16.86
CA GLU A 251 -11.01 2.46 -18.22
C GLU A 251 -10.56 1.25 -19.07
N TYR A 252 -11.27 1.01 -20.18
CA TYR A 252 -10.97 -0.05 -21.17
C TYR A 252 -9.49 -0.11 -21.55
N ARG A 253 -8.87 1.04 -21.85
CA ARG A 253 -7.44 1.12 -22.20
C ARG A 253 -6.52 0.54 -21.12
N HIS A 254 -6.85 0.72 -19.84
CA HIS A 254 -6.05 0.18 -18.74
C HIS A 254 -6.25 -1.32 -18.57
N VAL A 255 -7.47 -1.82 -18.83
CA VAL A 255 -7.78 -3.25 -18.84
C VAL A 255 -6.97 -3.98 -19.91
N ARG A 256 -6.84 -3.41 -21.12
CA ARG A 256 -5.96 -3.94 -22.18
C ARG A 256 -4.51 -4.04 -21.73
N LEU A 257 -3.99 -3.00 -21.07
CA LEU A 257 -2.62 -3.02 -20.53
C LEU A 257 -2.44 -4.08 -19.44
N CYS A 258 -3.42 -4.26 -18.55
CA CYS A 258 -3.40 -5.36 -17.59
C CYS A 258 -3.41 -6.74 -18.28
N ALA A 259 -4.20 -6.90 -19.35
CA ALA A 259 -4.23 -8.15 -20.13
C ALA A 259 -2.88 -8.44 -20.76
N ARG A 260 -2.26 -7.43 -21.38
CA ARG A 260 -0.91 -7.52 -21.93
C ARG A 260 0.11 -7.99 -20.89
N ASP A 261 0.13 -7.32 -19.74
CA ASP A 261 1.08 -7.65 -18.68
C ASP A 261 0.79 -9.05 -18.08
N ALA A 262 -0.47 -9.48 -18.05
CA ALA A 262 -0.85 -10.82 -17.62
C ALA A 262 -0.41 -11.92 -18.60
N PHE A 263 -0.47 -11.69 -19.93
CA PHE A 263 0.11 -12.59 -20.93
C PHE A 263 1.63 -12.70 -20.76
N LEU A 264 2.31 -11.56 -20.66
CA LEU A 264 3.76 -11.51 -20.47
C LEU A 264 4.21 -12.21 -19.19
N SER A 265 3.45 -12.07 -18.10
CA SER A 265 3.76 -12.74 -16.81
C SER A 265 3.64 -14.27 -16.87
N GLN A 266 2.95 -14.80 -17.87
CA GLN A 266 2.78 -16.24 -18.12
C GLN A 266 3.65 -16.72 -19.27
N GLU A 267 4.55 -15.88 -19.80
CA GLU A 267 5.42 -16.17 -20.95
C GLU A 267 4.62 -16.54 -22.22
N LEU A 268 3.41 -15.97 -22.35
CA LEU A 268 2.52 -16.20 -23.48
C LEU A 268 2.62 -15.08 -24.51
N LEU A 269 2.47 -15.45 -25.78
CA LEU A 269 2.33 -14.49 -26.88
C LEU A 269 0.90 -13.94 -26.90
N TYR A 270 0.75 -12.68 -27.31
CA TYR A 270 -0.54 -12.02 -27.50
C TYR A 270 -0.55 -11.23 -28.81
N THR A 271 -1.75 -10.95 -29.32
CA THR A 271 -1.98 -10.00 -30.41
C THR A 271 -2.88 -8.87 -29.91
N GLU A 272 -2.95 -7.76 -30.64
CA GLU A 272 -3.85 -6.66 -30.23
C GLU A 272 -5.31 -7.10 -30.18
N GLU A 273 -5.71 -8.03 -31.05
CA GLU A 273 -7.05 -8.62 -31.08
C GLU A 273 -7.33 -9.45 -29.82
N THR A 274 -6.39 -10.29 -29.36
CA THR A 274 -6.62 -11.08 -28.14
C THR A 274 -6.71 -10.21 -26.89
N LEU A 275 -5.96 -9.10 -26.86
CA LEU A 275 -6.09 -8.10 -25.78
C LEU A 275 -7.47 -7.43 -25.79
N ASP A 276 -7.98 -7.08 -26.97
CA ASP A 276 -9.31 -6.49 -27.14
C ASP A 276 -10.42 -7.44 -26.72
N GLU A 277 -10.34 -8.70 -27.12
CA GLU A 277 -11.32 -9.73 -26.77
C GLU A 277 -11.38 -9.94 -25.25
N ILE A 278 -10.23 -10.06 -24.57
CA ILE A 278 -10.19 -10.14 -23.10
C ILE A 278 -10.80 -8.90 -22.46
N ALA A 279 -10.44 -7.71 -22.95
CA ALA A 279 -10.96 -6.47 -22.39
C ALA A 279 -12.48 -6.35 -22.61
N GLN A 280 -13.02 -6.83 -23.73
CA GLN A 280 -14.46 -6.85 -24.04
C GLN A 280 -15.26 -7.82 -23.16
N MET A 281 -14.63 -8.88 -22.63
CA MET A 281 -15.30 -9.81 -21.71
C MET A 281 -15.55 -9.23 -20.31
N MET A 282 -15.03 -8.04 -20.02
CA MET A 282 -15.22 -7.34 -18.76
C MET A 282 -16.55 -6.59 -18.75
N VAL A 283 -17.11 -6.39 -17.55
CA VAL A 283 -18.34 -5.63 -17.37
C VAL A 283 -18.00 -4.18 -17.10
N TYR A 284 -18.51 -3.28 -17.93
CA TYR A 284 -18.28 -1.84 -17.83
C TYR A 284 -19.49 -1.07 -17.30
N VAL A 285 -19.21 0.00 -16.56
CA VAL A 285 -20.20 0.91 -15.98
C VAL A 285 -19.81 2.38 -16.23
N PRO A 286 -20.76 3.31 -16.12
CA PRO A 286 -22.22 3.12 -16.17
C PRO A 286 -22.67 2.39 -17.46
N LYS A 287 -23.89 1.85 -17.50
CA LYS A 287 -24.33 0.96 -18.61
C LYS A 287 -24.43 1.69 -19.95
N GLU A 288 -24.73 2.98 -19.90
CA GLU A 288 -24.97 3.84 -21.04
C GLU A 288 -23.66 4.20 -21.75
N GLU A 289 -22.62 4.55 -20.99
CA GLU A 289 -21.33 4.95 -21.55
C GLU A 289 -20.24 3.87 -21.50
N GLN A 290 -20.41 2.82 -20.69
CA GLN A 290 -19.47 1.69 -20.55
C GLN A 290 -18.00 2.13 -20.34
N LEU A 291 -17.77 3.12 -19.47
CA LEU A 291 -16.47 3.78 -19.32
C LEU A 291 -15.48 3.00 -18.44
N PHE A 292 -15.94 2.47 -17.31
CA PHE A 292 -15.09 1.89 -16.27
C PHE A 292 -15.36 0.41 -16.06
N SER A 293 -14.31 -0.41 -15.95
CA SER A 293 -14.44 -1.80 -15.55
C SER A 293 -14.91 -1.91 -14.10
N SER A 294 -16.03 -2.58 -13.91
CA SER A 294 -16.66 -2.80 -12.59
C SER A 294 -15.82 -3.60 -11.60
N GLN A 295 -14.84 -4.36 -12.10
CA GLN A 295 -13.94 -5.18 -11.29
C GLN A 295 -12.47 -4.86 -11.54
N GLY A 296 -12.18 -3.71 -12.18
CA GLY A 296 -10.83 -3.36 -12.61
C GLY A 296 -10.19 -4.50 -13.41
N CYS A 297 -9.03 -4.99 -12.94
CA CYS A 297 -8.26 -6.06 -13.58
C CYS A 297 -8.33 -7.43 -12.86
N LYS A 298 -9.18 -7.61 -11.84
CA LYS A 298 -9.13 -8.77 -10.91
C LYS A 298 -9.29 -10.15 -11.56
N SER A 299 -10.04 -10.27 -12.66
CA SER A 299 -10.33 -11.55 -13.33
C SER A 299 -9.55 -11.80 -14.62
N ILE A 300 -8.66 -10.89 -15.01
CA ILE A 300 -8.03 -10.93 -16.34
C ILE A 300 -7.20 -12.21 -16.53
N SER A 301 -6.34 -12.55 -15.57
CA SER A 301 -5.49 -13.74 -15.65
C SER A 301 -6.30 -15.03 -15.78
N GLN A 302 -7.46 -15.12 -15.14
CA GLN A 302 -8.35 -16.28 -15.26
C GLN A 302 -9.00 -16.37 -16.65
N ARG A 303 -9.26 -15.23 -17.29
CA ARG A 303 -9.88 -15.16 -18.61
C ARG A 303 -8.91 -15.54 -19.74
N ILE A 304 -7.61 -15.31 -19.56
CA ILE A 304 -6.56 -15.77 -20.50
C ILE A 304 -6.66 -17.28 -20.72
N ASN A 305 -7.01 -18.06 -19.69
CA ASN A 305 -7.11 -19.52 -19.79
C ASN A 305 -8.16 -19.99 -20.82
N TYR A 306 -9.18 -19.19 -21.13
CA TYR A 306 -10.18 -19.52 -22.15
C TYR A 306 -9.62 -19.45 -23.59
N PHE A 307 -8.48 -18.79 -23.79
CA PHE A 307 -7.81 -18.68 -25.08
C PHE A 307 -6.74 -19.73 -25.31
N LEU A 308 -6.35 -20.43 -24.25
CA LEU A 308 -5.35 -21.50 -24.29
C LEU A 308 -5.99 -22.89 -24.43
N SER A 309 -7.33 -22.97 -24.40
CA SER A 309 -8.12 -24.19 -24.53
C SER A 309 -8.62 -24.43 -25.96
#